data_AF-A0A260SBW0-F1
#
_entry.id   AF-A0A260SBW0-F1
#
_cell.length_a   1.000
_cell.length_b   1.000
_cell.length_c   1.000
_cell.angle_alpha   90.00
_cell.angle_beta   90.00
_cell.angle_gamma   90.00
#
_symmetry.space_group_name_H-M   'P 1'
#
loop_
_entity.id
_entity.type
_entity.pdbx_description
1 polymer ?
#
loop_
_entity_poly.entity_id
_entity_poly.type
_entity_poly.pdbx_seq_one_letter_code
_entity_poly.pdbx_strand_id
1 'polypeptide(L)'
;MRTSGVSGVLGGVVAAALVVGSLAVVGSLAVVGHLNPVRQLSVSTDRLGPDSGEQVTDYLARAEASLRSDNTEPRWGSVSFDRELTAEQAYAVADGIRISQVVLRVPLDRVQTPILTVGVPGSERSVLNSTARAASQATESFGAGDRQAQIAAVSQRRLLDGCACVVTVVVRGTPAELTELAGRADVRAVQALPPDAVSGKFAVEPLLPEYVDVVAPLPDDGPVPAE
;
A
#
# COMPACT_ATOMS: atom_id res chain seq x y z
N MET A 1 62.78 -11.97 -52.02
CA MET A 1 61.50 -11.29 -52.36
C MET A 1 60.42 -11.82 -51.44
N ARG A 2 59.63 -10.89 -50.84
CA ARG A 2 58.24 -11.03 -50.32
C ARG A 2 58.04 -12.00 -49.14
N THR A 3 57.39 -11.68 -48.02
CA THR A 3 56.62 -10.51 -47.55
C THR A 3 56.45 -10.71 -46.04
N SER A 4 57.10 -9.91 -45.19
CA SER A 4 56.90 -9.91 -43.74
C SER A 4 56.70 -8.47 -43.29
N GLY A 5 55.48 -7.96 -43.46
CA GLY A 5 55.17 -6.55 -43.16
C GLY A 5 53.69 -6.20 -43.02
N VAL A 6 52.78 -7.16 -42.88
CA VAL A 6 51.32 -6.88 -42.91
C VAL A 6 50.58 -7.33 -41.64
N SER A 7 51.16 -8.17 -40.77
CA SER A 7 50.45 -8.65 -39.58
C SER A 7 50.43 -7.65 -38.40
N GLY A 8 51.45 -6.80 -38.25
CA GLY A 8 51.54 -5.85 -37.12
C GLY A 8 50.65 -4.61 -37.29
N VAL A 9 50.49 -4.13 -38.53
CA VAL A 9 49.72 -2.92 -38.84
C VAL A 9 48.22 -3.20 -38.81
N LEU A 10 47.78 -4.36 -39.31
CA LEU A 10 46.37 -4.77 -39.21
C LEU A 10 45.92 -4.97 -37.77
N GLY A 11 46.76 -5.59 -36.92
CA GLY A 11 46.47 -5.77 -35.49
C GLY A 11 46.34 -4.45 -34.73
N GLY A 12 47.19 -3.48 -35.03
CA GLY A 12 47.13 -2.14 -34.42
C GLY A 12 45.91 -1.32 -34.85
N VAL A 13 45.51 -1.41 -36.13
CA VAL A 13 44.33 -0.69 -36.66
C VAL A 13 43.04 -1.30 -36.12
N VAL A 14 42.96 -2.63 -36.02
CA VAL A 14 41.79 -3.32 -35.42
C VAL A 14 41.69 -3.01 -33.93
N ALA A 15 42.81 -3.02 -33.20
CA ALA A 15 42.82 -2.65 -31.78
C ALA A 15 42.40 -1.18 -31.57
N ALA A 16 42.90 -0.25 -32.39
CA ALA A 16 42.51 1.16 -32.32
C ALA A 16 41.02 1.37 -32.65
N ALA A 17 40.50 0.68 -33.68
CA ALA A 17 39.08 0.74 -34.04
C ALA A 17 38.17 0.17 -32.94
N LEU A 18 38.59 -0.91 -32.27
CA LEU A 18 37.87 -1.47 -31.12
C LEU A 18 37.87 -0.52 -29.93
N VAL A 19 38.98 0.17 -29.65
CA VAL A 19 39.07 1.16 -28.57
C VAL A 19 38.17 2.37 -28.86
N VAL A 20 38.22 2.90 -30.09
CA VAL A 20 37.34 4.02 -30.50
C VAL A 20 35.88 3.62 -30.47
N GLY A 21 35.54 2.43 -30.96
CA GLY A 21 34.18 1.88 -30.87
C GLY A 21 33.71 1.73 -29.42
N SER A 22 34.58 1.23 -28.54
CA SER A 22 34.27 1.06 -27.11
C SER A 22 34.05 2.41 -26.43
N LEU A 23 34.90 3.41 -26.71
CA LEU A 23 34.73 4.77 -26.18
C LEU A 23 33.46 5.44 -26.70
N ALA A 24 33.10 5.22 -27.96
CA ALA A 24 31.85 5.72 -28.54
C ALA A 24 30.63 5.08 -27.86
N VAL A 25 30.66 3.77 -27.59
CA VAL A 25 29.59 3.08 -26.87
C VAL A 25 29.48 3.58 -25.42
N VAL A 26 30.60 3.68 -24.70
CA VAL A 26 30.62 4.20 -23.32
C VAL A 26 30.13 5.64 -23.26
N GLY A 27 30.59 6.50 -24.19
CA GLY A 27 30.11 7.88 -24.30
C GLY A 27 28.61 7.97 -24.60
N SER A 28 28.12 7.13 -25.50
CA SER A 28 26.68 7.06 -25.83
C SER A 28 25.85 6.61 -24.63
N LEU A 29 26.29 5.59 -23.90
CA LEU A 29 25.65 5.12 -22.68
C LEU A 29 25.67 6.20 -21.58
N ALA A 30 26.77 6.95 -21.45
CA ALA A 30 26.89 8.05 -20.51
C ALA A 30 25.92 9.21 -20.85
N VAL A 31 25.80 9.55 -22.14
CA VAL A 31 24.81 10.55 -22.62
C VAL A 31 23.39 10.08 -22.34
N VAL A 32 23.06 8.82 -22.64
CA VAL A 32 21.74 8.24 -22.35
C VAL A 32 21.45 8.25 -20.84
N GLY A 33 22.41 7.87 -19.99
CA GLY A 33 22.26 7.91 -18.54
C GLY A 33 22.12 9.32 -17.97
N HIS A 34 22.80 10.31 -18.57
CA HIS A 34 22.66 11.71 -18.19
C HIS A 34 21.31 12.31 -18.59
N LEU A 35 20.81 11.97 -19.79
CA LEU A 35 19.49 12.39 -20.27
C LEU A 35 18.33 11.62 -19.61
N ASN A 36 18.62 10.45 -19.03
CA ASN A 36 17.66 9.60 -18.34
C ASN A 36 18.19 9.25 -16.94
N PRO A 37 18.27 10.24 -16.01
CA PRO A 37 18.73 9.98 -14.67
C PRO A 37 17.88 8.85 -14.05
N VAL A 38 18.54 7.87 -13.43
CA VAL A 38 17.86 6.79 -12.72
C VAL A 38 16.91 7.43 -11.71
N ARG A 39 15.60 7.12 -11.80
CA ARG A 39 14.62 7.61 -10.84
C ARG A 39 15.09 7.22 -9.45
N GLN A 40 15.54 8.19 -8.66
CA GLN A 40 15.81 7.95 -7.26
C GLN A 40 14.49 7.56 -6.61
N LEU A 41 14.43 6.36 -6.03
CA LEU A 41 13.35 5.99 -5.14
C LEU A 41 13.47 6.94 -3.95
N SER A 42 12.62 7.97 -3.93
CA SER A 42 12.41 8.78 -2.73
C SER A 42 12.12 7.81 -1.58
N VAL A 43 12.93 7.81 -0.53
CA VAL A 43 12.58 7.15 0.71
C VAL A 43 11.35 7.89 1.21
N SER A 44 10.17 7.33 0.98
CA SER A 44 8.97 7.89 1.57
C SER A 44 8.86 7.34 2.98
N THR A 45 9.02 8.25 3.94
CA THR A 45 8.79 7.99 5.36
C THR A 45 7.32 8.14 5.72
N ASP A 46 6.48 8.64 4.81
CA ASP A 46 5.08 8.89 5.09
C ASP A 46 4.31 7.58 5.23
N ARG A 47 3.58 7.48 6.34
CA ARG A 47 2.77 6.31 6.70
C ARG A 47 1.46 6.75 7.32
N LEU A 48 0.39 6.13 6.86
CA LEU A 48 -0.90 6.09 7.54
C LEU A 48 -0.95 4.81 8.37
N GLY A 49 -1.34 4.93 9.64
CA GLY A 49 -1.42 3.81 10.56
C GLY A 49 -0.48 3.90 11.77
N PRO A 50 -0.65 2.97 12.71
CA PRO A 50 0.25 2.81 13.83
C PRO A 50 1.58 2.19 13.40
N ASP A 51 2.59 2.36 14.26
CA ASP A 51 3.85 1.66 14.18
C ASP A 51 3.79 0.31 14.92
N SER A 52 4.61 -0.65 14.49
CA SER A 52 4.73 -1.94 15.18
C SER A 52 5.30 -1.73 16.59
N GLY A 53 4.63 -2.27 17.60
CA GLY A 53 4.94 -2.09 19.01
C GLY A 53 4.47 -0.76 19.61
N GLU A 54 3.81 0.11 18.85
CA GLU A 54 3.26 1.37 19.37
C GLU A 54 2.09 1.09 20.33
N GLN A 55 2.03 1.84 21.43
CA GLN A 55 0.86 1.85 22.30
C GLN A 55 -0.31 2.44 21.53
N VAL A 56 -1.47 1.77 21.56
CA VAL A 56 -2.64 2.22 20.80
C VAL A 56 -3.09 3.62 21.24
N THR A 57 -2.98 3.93 22.53
CA THR A 57 -3.25 5.29 23.05
C THR A 57 -2.36 6.36 22.43
N ASP A 58 -1.10 6.05 22.19
CA ASP A 58 -0.13 6.99 21.62
C ASP A 58 -0.43 7.21 20.14
N TYR A 59 -0.77 6.13 19.42
CA TYR A 59 -1.23 6.22 18.04
C TYR A 59 -2.47 7.11 17.91
N LEU A 60 -3.49 6.89 18.76
CA LEU A 60 -4.73 7.66 18.71
C LEU A 60 -4.48 9.16 18.97
N ALA A 61 -3.63 9.50 19.94
CA ALA A 61 -3.24 10.88 20.23
C ALA A 61 -2.48 11.52 19.04
N ARG A 62 -1.58 10.76 18.40
CA ARG A 62 -0.83 11.20 17.22
C ARG A 62 -1.73 11.39 16.00
N ALA A 63 -2.68 10.49 15.78
CA ALA A 63 -3.67 10.59 14.71
C ALA A 63 -4.52 11.86 14.89
N GLU A 64 -5.06 12.10 16.08
CA GLU A 64 -5.82 13.32 16.37
C GLU A 64 -4.98 14.59 16.15
N ALA A 65 -3.72 14.59 16.61
CA ALA A 65 -2.82 15.73 16.43
C ALA A 65 -2.56 16.06 14.96
N SER A 66 -2.53 15.05 14.07
CA SER A 66 -2.31 15.24 12.63
C SER A 66 -3.45 15.99 11.92
N LEU A 67 -4.66 15.99 12.50
CA LEU A 67 -5.82 16.69 11.96
C LEU A 67 -5.69 18.21 12.11
N ARG A 68 -4.94 18.67 13.12
CA ARG A 68 -4.72 20.10 13.37
C ARG A 68 -3.94 20.72 12.22
N SER A 69 -4.58 21.58 11.45
CA SER A 69 -3.96 22.30 10.33
C SER A 69 -4.67 23.61 10.10
N ASP A 70 -3.90 24.67 9.85
CA ASP A 70 -4.41 25.97 9.43
C ASP A 70 -4.61 26.04 7.90
N ASN A 71 -4.16 25.01 7.17
CA ASN A 71 -4.38 24.89 5.73
C ASN A 71 -5.79 24.34 5.46
N THR A 72 -6.38 24.74 4.34
CA THR A 72 -7.68 24.22 3.86
C THR A 72 -7.54 23.24 2.71
N GLU A 73 -6.33 23.12 2.14
CA GLU A 73 -6.05 22.19 1.07
C GLU A 73 -6.38 20.77 1.52
N PRO A 74 -7.05 19.99 0.66
CA PRO A 74 -7.26 18.59 0.93
C PRO A 74 -5.92 17.91 1.32
N ARG A 75 -5.96 16.91 2.21
CA ARG A 75 -4.85 15.96 2.47
C ARG A 75 -5.24 14.49 2.26
N TRP A 76 -4.26 13.61 2.16
CA TRP A 76 -4.49 12.17 2.27
C TRP A 76 -4.71 11.81 3.73
N GLY A 77 -5.66 10.92 4.01
CA GLY A 77 -5.88 10.43 5.36
C GLY A 77 -6.36 8.99 5.40
N SER A 78 -6.17 8.34 6.54
CA SER A 78 -6.80 7.05 6.84
C SER A 78 -7.95 7.24 7.81
N VAL A 79 -9.01 6.47 7.61
CA VAL A 79 -10.12 6.33 8.55
C VAL A 79 -10.11 4.88 9.01
N SER A 80 -9.73 4.65 10.26
CA SER A 80 -9.75 3.33 10.88
C SER A 80 -11.04 3.15 11.68
N PHE A 81 -11.66 1.98 11.54
CA PHE A 81 -12.95 1.70 12.16
C PHE A 81 -12.78 1.00 13.51
N ASP A 82 -13.77 1.13 14.40
CA ASP A 82 -13.75 0.49 15.74
C ASP A 82 -14.09 -1.01 15.69
N ARG A 83 -14.72 -1.44 14.60
CA ARG A 83 -15.05 -2.81 14.21
C ARG A 83 -14.95 -2.94 12.70
N GLU A 84 -14.92 -4.16 12.19
CA GLU A 84 -15.01 -4.38 10.76
C GLU A 84 -16.38 -3.90 10.22
N LEU A 85 -16.32 -3.18 9.09
CA LEU A 85 -17.50 -2.72 8.37
C LEU A 85 -17.68 -3.48 7.05
N THR A 86 -18.90 -3.52 6.55
CA THR A 86 -19.17 -3.85 5.13
C THR A 86 -18.68 -2.71 4.23
N ALA A 87 -18.49 -2.98 2.93
CA ALA A 87 -18.07 -1.94 1.98
C ALA A 87 -19.13 -0.82 1.85
N GLU A 88 -20.41 -1.17 1.95
CA GLU A 88 -21.55 -0.26 1.95
C GLU A 88 -21.52 0.65 3.18
N GLN A 89 -21.30 0.09 4.37
CA GLN A 89 -21.17 0.86 5.61
C GLN A 89 -19.96 1.80 5.56
N ALA A 90 -18.80 1.31 5.11
CA ALA A 90 -17.61 2.15 4.98
C ALA A 90 -17.79 3.31 3.98
N TYR A 91 -18.51 3.07 2.87
CA TYR A 91 -18.86 4.12 1.92
C TYR A 91 -19.79 5.17 2.53
N ALA A 92 -20.81 4.72 3.27
CA ALA A 92 -21.74 5.61 3.96
C ALA A 92 -21.03 6.46 5.04
N VAL A 93 -20.09 5.87 5.79
CA VAL A 93 -19.28 6.61 6.78
C VAL A 93 -18.41 7.68 6.14
N ALA A 94 -17.95 7.51 4.89
CA ALA A 94 -17.18 8.55 4.20
C ALA A 94 -18.03 9.73 3.70
N ASP A 95 -19.34 9.52 3.49
CA ASP A 95 -20.35 10.53 3.10
C ASP A 95 -19.85 11.58 2.10
N GLY A 96 -19.55 11.15 0.88
CA GLY A 96 -19.12 12.04 -0.21
C GLY A 96 -17.62 12.37 -0.22
N ILE A 97 -16.88 12.09 0.85
CA ILE A 97 -15.41 12.21 0.83
C ILE A 97 -14.84 11.08 -0.02
N ARG A 98 -13.92 11.43 -0.94
CA ARG A 98 -13.39 10.48 -1.91
C ARG A 98 -12.54 9.41 -1.23
N ILE A 99 -13.02 8.17 -1.25
CA ILE A 99 -12.21 6.98 -0.93
C ILE A 99 -11.29 6.66 -2.11
N SER A 100 -10.00 6.49 -1.86
CA SER A 100 -8.99 6.07 -2.85
C SER A 100 -8.51 4.64 -2.66
N GLN A 101 -8.59 4.11 -1.45
CA GLN A 101 -8.24 2.73 -1.14
C GLN A 101 -9.17 2.18 -0.07
N VAL A 102 -9.49 0.90 -0.19
CA VAL A 102 -10.20 0.11 0.82
C VAL A 102 -9.22 -0.93 1.34
N VAL A 103 -9.03 -0.99 2.65
CA VAL A 103 -8.17 -1.97 3.33
C VAL A 103 -9.08 -2.98 4.01
N LEU A 104 -8.96 -4.24 3.61
CA LEU A 104 -9.80 -5.33 4.04
C LEU A 104 -8.99 -6.39 4.77
N ARG A 105 -9.60 -6.99 5.78
CA ARG A 105 -9.11 -8.17 6.48
C ARG A 105 -10.31 -9.00 6.90
N VAL A 106 -10.31 -10.28 6.56
CA VAL A 106 -11.40 -11.18 6.94
C VAL A 106 -11.21 -11.60 8.40
N PRO A 107 -12.13 -11.27 9.33
CA PRO A 107 -11.97 -11.64 10.72
C PRO A 107 -12.19 -13.15 10.88
N LEU A 108 -11.18 -13.82 11.43
CA LEU A 108 -11.21 -15.22 11.85
C LEU A 108 -10.64 -15.30 13.27
N ASP A 109 -11.33 -16.02 14.16
CA ASP A 109 -10.94 -16.10 15.56
C ASP A 109 -9.55 -16.73 15.70
N ARG A 110 -8.60 -15.97 16.24
CA ARG A 110 -7.20 -16.36 16.46
C ARG A 110 -6.51 -16.91 15.20
N VAL A 111 -6.90 -16.45 14.02
CA VAL A 111 -6.24 -16.80 12.75
C VAL A 111 -5.79 -15.51 12.07
N GLN A 112 -4.52 -15.46 11.70
CA GLN A 112 -4.00 -14.34 10.93
C GLN A 112 -4.44 -14.45 9.47
N THR A 113 -5.31 -13.52 9.06
CA THR A 113 -5.74 -13.35 7.68
C THR A 113 -4.96 -12.22 7.02
N PRO A 114 -4.85 -12.20 5.68
CA PRO A 114 -4.01 -11.25 4.99
C PRO A 114 -4.72 -9.89 4.99
N ILE A 115 -3.94 -8.82 5.10
CA ILE A 115 -4.42 -7.46 4.89
C ILE A 115 -4.39 -7.19 3.39
N LEU A 116 -5.56 -6.95 2.81
CA LEU A 116 -5.76 -6.77 1.37
C LEU A 116 -6.08 -5.30 1.09
N THR A 117 -5.26 -4.66 0.25
CA THR A 117 -5.45 -3.25 -0.10
C THR A 117 -5.92 -3.12 -1.54
N VAL A 118 -7.11 -2.55 -1.73
CA VAL A 118 -7.72 -2.36 -3.04
C VAL A 118 -7.84 -0.88 -3.36
N GLY A 119 -7.11 -0.42 -4.38
CA GLY A 119 -7.27 0.93 -4.92
C GLY A 119 -8.59 1.08 -5.69
N VAL A 120 -9.28 2.20 -5.47
CA VAL A 120 -10.58 2.51 -6.07
C VAL A 120 -10.62 3.95 -6.60
N PRO A 121 -11.37 4.22 -7.69
CA PRO A 121 -11.61 5.58 -8.17
C PRO A 121 -12.40 6.47 -7.20
N GLY A 122 -13.27 5.86 -6.36
CA GLY A 122 -14.01 6.53 -5.27
C GLY A 122 -15.52 6.63 -5.48
N SER A 123 -16.07 6.08 -6.57
CA SER A 123 -17.51 5.91 -6.70
C SER A 123 -18.02 4.80 -5.80
N GLU A 124 -19.28 4.89 -5.35
CA GLU A 124 -19.95 3.85 -4.56
C GLU A 124 -19.73 2.46 -5.17
N ARG A 125 -20.13 2.28 -6.43
CA ARG A 125 -19.94 1.02 -7.15
C ARG A 125 -18.49 0.53 -7.13
N SER A 126 -17.49 1.41 -7.16
CA SER A 126 -16.09 0.98 -7.10
C SER A 126 -15.64 0.51 -5.72
N VAL A 127 -16.18 1.12 -4.66
CA VAL A 127 -15.95 0.72 -3.26
C VAL A 127 -16.66 -0.59 -2.97
N LEU A 128 -17.92 -0.74 -3.37
CA LEU A 128 -18.67 -1.99 -3.21
C LEU A 128 -18.01 -3.16 -3.95
N ASN A 129 -17.50 -2.93 -5.17
CA ASN A 129 -16.76 -3.96 -5.93
C ASN A 129 -15.36 -4.25 -5.39
N SER A 130 -14.87 -3.54 -4.36
CA SER A 130 -13.53 -3.79 -3.82
C SER A 130 -13.43 -5.16 -3.15
N THR A 131 -14.53 -5.68 -2.59
CA THR A 131 -14.58 -7.00 -1.95
C THR A 131 -14.31 -8.12 -2.94
N ALA A 132 -14.92 -8.07 -4.14
CA ALA A 132 -14.65 -9.04 -5.21
C ALA A 132 -13.18 -8.98 -5.69
N ARG A 133 -12.59 -7.78 -5.78
CA ARG A 133 -11.16 -7.64 -6.12
C ARG A 133 -10.25 -8.17 -5.01
N ALA A 134 -10.58 -7.91 -3.75
CA ALA A 134 -9.87 -8.46 -2.61
C ALA A 134 -9.95 -9.98 -2.60
N ALA A 135 -11.11 -10.57 -2.94
CA ALA A 135 -11.29 -12.01 -3.03
C ALA A 135 -10.32 -12.66 -4.04
N SER A 136 -10.08 -12.02 -5.18
CA SER A 136 -9.04 -12.47 -6.14
C SER A 136 -7.62 -12.35 -5.56
N GLN A 137 -7.30 -11.24 -4.89
CA GLN A 137 -5.99 -11.06 -4.25
C GLN A 137 -5.74 -12.06 -3.12
N ALA A 138 -6.79 -12.43 -2.37
CA ALA A 138 -6.69 -13.36 -1.24
C ALA A 138 -6.11 -14.71 -1.69
N THR A 139 -6.47 -15.21 -2.87
CA THR A 139 -5.91 -16.46 -3.42
C THR A 139 -4.47 -16.35 -3.91
N GLU A 140 -4.00 -15.13 -4.19
CA GLU A 140 -2.64 -14.86 -4.68
C GLU A 140 -1.66 -14.57 -3.52
N SER A 141 -2.18 -14.22 -2.34
CA SER A 141 -1.39 -13.63 -1.23
C SER A 141 -0.69 -14.65 -0.32
N PHE A 142 -0.88 -15.95 -0.53
CA PHE A 142 -0.42 -16.98 0.41
C PHE A 142 0.72 -17.86 -0.10
N GLY A 143 1.60 -18.26 0.82
CA GLY A 143 2.71 -19.19 0.58
C GLY A 143 2.26 -20.65 0.42
N ALA A 144 3.20 -21.53 0.08
CA ALA A 144 2.94 -22.95 -0.11
C ALA A 144 2.67 -23.65 1.25
N GLY A 145 1.40 -23.94 1.55
CA GLY A 145 1.01 -24.75 2.71
C GLY A 145 -0.50 -24.92 2.85
N ASP A 146 -0.95 -26.08 3.31
CA ASP A 146 -2.37 -26.45 3.37
C ASP A 146 -3.21 -25.49 4.23
N ARG A 147 -2.69 -25.08 5.39
CA ARG A 147 -3.37 -24.09 6.27
C ARG A 147 -3.57 -22.76 5.56
N GLN A 148 -2.53 -22.26 4.87
CA GLN A 148 -2.61 -20.97 4.18
C GLN A 148 -3.59 -21.03 3.00
N ALA A 149 -3.64 -22.16 2.28
CA ALA A 149 -4.65 -22.38 1.25
C ALA A 149 -6.08 -22.43 1.82
N GLN A 150 -6.28 -23.05 2.99
CA GLN A 150 -7.58 -23.04 3.68
C GLN A 150 -7.99 -21.62 4.09
N ILE A 151 -7.08 -20.84 4.67
CA ILE A 151 -7.35 -19.45 5.05
C ILE A 151 -7.71 -18.63 3.81
N ALA A 152 -6.99 -18.82 2.69
CA ALA A 152 -7.28 -18.16 1.41
C ALA A 152 -8.69 -18.48 0.91
N ALA A 153 -9.08 -19.75 0.92
CA ALA A 153 -10.38 -20.21 0.44
C ALA A 153 -11.54 -19.67 1.30
N VAL A 154 -11.38 -19.69 2.63
CA VAL A 154 -12.36 -19.08 3.55
C VAL A 154 -12.46 -17.58 3.33
N SER A 155 -11.31 -16.90 3.25
CA SER A 155 -11.25 -15.45 3.05
C SER A 155 -11.91 -15.05 1.74
N GLN A 156 -11.60 -15.75 0.64
CA GLN A 156 -12.19 -15.50 -0.67
C GLN A 156 -13.72 -15.60 -0.63
N ARG A 157 -14.27 -16.67 -0.04
CA ARG A 157 -15.72 -16.86 0.02
C ARG A 157 -16.42 -15.78 0.83
N ARG A 158 -15.94 -15.50 2.05
CA ARG A 158 -16.53 -14.44 2.89
C ARG A 158 -16.48 -13.06 2.22
N LEU A 159 -15.40 -12.76 1.50
CA LEU A 159 -15.29 -11.52 0.72
C LEU A 159 -16.32 -11.47 -0.41
N LEU A 160 -16.55 -12.58 -1.13
CA LEU A 160 -17.57 -12.66 -2.18
C LEU A 160 -19.00 -12.60 -1.61
N ASP A 161 -19.21 -13.07 -0.38
CA ASP A 161 -20.48 -13.04 0.33
C ASP A 161 -20.79 -11.68 0.99
N GLY A 162 -19.89 -10.69 0.86
CA GLY A 162 -20.10 -9.34 1.36
C GLY A 162 -19.89 -9.19 2.88
N CYS A 163 -18.93 -9.91 3.45
CA CYS A 163 -18.62 -9.84 4.87
C CYS A 163 -18.31 -8.42 5.38
N ALA A 164 -18.55 -8.20 6.67
CA ALA A 164 -17.96 -7.07 7.40
C ALA A 164 -16.46 -7.34 7.56
N CYS A 165 -15.65 -6.75 6.69
CA CYS A 165 -14.24 -7.06 6.52
C CYS A 165 -13.40 -5.81 6.20
N VAL A 166 -13.99 -4.63 6.10
CA VAL A 166 -13.27 -3.37 5.90
C VAL A 166 -12.80 -2.86 7.26
N VAL A 167 -11.48 -2.69 7.40
CA VAL A 167 -10.85 -2.22 8.65
C VAL A 167 -10.40 -0.77 8.54
N THR A 168 -10.09 -0.29 7.34
CA THR A 168 -9.65 1.08 7.11
C THR A 168 -9.95 1.49 5.67
N VAL A 169 -10.27 2.77 5.48
CA VAL A 169 -10.29 3.39 4.14
C VAL A 169 -9.27 4.53 4.08
N VAL A 170 -8.66 4.71 2.91
CA VAL A 170 -7.85 5.89 2.62
C VAL A 170 -8.70 6.87 1.86
N VAL A 171 -8.74 8.11 2.35
CA VAL A 171 -9.58 9.18 1.85
C VAL A 171 -8.75 10.39 1.41
N ARG A 172 -9.35 11.22 0.58
CA ARG A 172 -8.81 12.51 0.15
C ARG A 172 -9.82 13.60 0.52
N GLY A 173 -9.55 14.37 1.57
CA GLY A 173 -10.47 15.39 2.08
C GLY A 173 -9.75 16.57 2.73
N THR A 174 -10.45 17.69 2.88
CA THR A 174 -10.03 18.90 3.60
C THR A 174 -9.85 18.60 5.10
N PRO A 175 -9.04 19.39 5.84
CA PRO A 175 -8.90 19.19 7.28
C PRO A 175 -10.22 19.28 8.05
N ALA A 176 -11.17 20.11 7.58
CA ALA A 176 -12.51 20.19 8.15
C ALA A 176 -13.30 18.89 7.95
N GLU A 177 -13.34 18.35 6.72
CA GLU A 177 -13.97 17.07 6.39
C GLU A 177 -13.35 15.90 7.19
N LEU A 178 -12.02 15.86 7.31
CA LEU A 178 -11.33 14.81 8.09
C LEU A 178 -11.62 14.92 9.60
N THR A 179 -11.76 16.15 10.12
CA THR A 179 -12.14 16.38 11.53
C THR A 179 -13.59 15.97 11.78
N GLU A 180 -14.49 16.25 10.84
CA GLU A 180 -15.89 15.80 10.92
C GLU A 180 -15.99 14.27 10.90
N LEU A 181 -15.25 13.60 10.01
CA LEU A 181 -15.18 12.14 9.97
C LEU A 181 -14.75 11.54 11.30
N ALA A 182 -13.79 12.16 11.99
CA ALA A 182 -13.28 11.69 13.27
C ALA A 182 -14.36 11.68 14.38
N GLY A 183 -15.42 12.46 14.23
CA GLY A 183 -16.55 12.50 15.16
C GLY A 183 -17.69 11.53 14.85
N ARG A 184 -17.59 10.72 13.78
CA ARG A 184 -18.68 9.83 13.35
C ARG A 184 -18.68 8.51 14.12
N ALA A 185 -19.86 7.89 14.22
CA ALA A 185 -20.00 6.54 14.74
C ALA A 185 -19.19 5.55 13.89
N ASP A 186 -18.75 4.46 14.52
CA ASP A 186 -17.89 3.42 13.94
C ASP A 186 -16.46 3.87 13.56
N VAL A 187 -16.12 5.16 13.69
CA VAL A 187 -14.76 5.68 13.42
C VAL A 187 -13.94 5.68 14.70
N ARG A 188 -12.82 4.95 14.68
CA ARG A 188 -11.88 4.85 15.80
C ARG A 188 -10.77 5.88 15.73
N ALA A 189 -10.27 6.14 14.53
CA ALA A 189 -9.19 7.10 14.31
C ALA A 189 -9.26 7.68 12.91
N VAL A 190 -8.93 8.97 12.80
CA VAL A 190 -8.59 9.59 11.52
C VAL A 190 -7.20 10.18 11.63
N GLN A 191 -6.32 9.79 10.72
CA GLN A 191 -4.97 10.34 10.61
C GLN A 191 -4.84 11.04 9.25
N ALA A 192 -4.28 12.24 9.25
CA ALA A 192 -3.93 12.96 8.03
C ALA A 192 -2.41 12.93 7.80
N LEU A 193 -2.00 12.75 6.54
CA LEU A 193 -0.62 12.96 6.13
C LEU A 193 -0.30 14.46 5.99
N PRO A 194 1.00 14.82 5.96
CA PRO A 194 1.45 16.13 5.50
C PRO A 194 0.89 16.51 4.11
N PRO A 195 0.77 17.82 3.80
CA PRO A 195 0.17 18.28 2.54
C PRO A 195 0.98 17.91 1.28
N ASP A 196 2.28 17.65 1.41
CA ASP A 196 3.17 17.25 0.32
C ASP A 196 3.13 15.73 0.02
N ALA A 197 2.36 14.96 0.77
CA ALA A 197 2.21 13.52 0.54
C ALA A 197 1.64 13.20 -0.84
N VAL A 198 2.34 12.34 -1.58
CA VAL A 198 1.99 11.95 -2.95
C VAL A 198 1.25 10.61 -2.97
N SER A 199 0.20 10.52 -3.79
CA SER A 199 -0.56 9.28 -4.00
C SER A 199 0.34 8.10 -4.35
N GLY A 200 0.18 6.97 -3.66
CA GLY A 200 0.97 5.76 -3.90
C GLY A 200 2.44 5.87 -3.48
N LYS A 201 2.80 6.94 -2.77
CA LYS A 201 4.12 7.17 -2.19
C LYS A 201 4.04 7.25 -0.67
N PHE A 202 3.11 6.54 -0.04
CA PHE A 202 3.04 6.39 1.41
C PHE A 202 2.63 4.97 1.75
N ALA A 203 3.01 4.49 2.93
CA ALA A 203 2.58 3.19 3.45
C ALA A 203 1.21 3.32 4.13
N VAL A 204 0.44 2.24 4.13
CA VAL A 204 -0.85 2.14 4.83
C VAL A 204 -0.82 0.89 5.69
N GLU A 205 -0.89 1.08 7.00
CA GLU A 205 -1.01 0.03 8.01
C GLU A 205 -2.33 0.26 8.76
N PRO A 206 -3.31 -0.66 8.70
CA PRO A 206 -4.57 -0.43 9.38
C PRO A 206 -4.43 -0.59 10.90
N LEU A 207 -5.07 0.30 11.67
CA LEU A 207 -5.37 0.02 13.08
C LEU A 207 -6.49 -1.02 13.11
N LEU A 208 -6.14 -2.28 13.40
CA LEU A 208 -7.12 -3.35 13.51
C LEU A 208 -8.01 -3.16 14.75
N PRO A 209 -9.30 -3.55 14.70
CA PRO A 209 -10.19 -3.52 15.86
C PRO A 209 -9.61 -4.22 17.11
N GLU A 210 -8.88 -5.31 16.91
CA GLU A 210 -8.28 -6.12 17.97
C GLU A 210 -7.04 -5.48 18.62
N TYR A 211 -6.44 -4.46 18.00
CA TYR A 211 -5.38 -3.69 18.64
C TYR A 211 -5.98 -2.76 19.69
N VAL A 212 -6.08 -3.23 20.93
CA VAL A 212 -6.67 -2.47 22.05
C VAL A 212 -5.63 -1.76 22.92
N ASP A 213 -4.52 -2.44 23.23
CA ASP A 213 -3.48 -1.92 24.13
C ASP A 213 -2.20 -1.53 23.38
N VAL A 214 -1.63 -2.48 22.64
CA VAL A 214 -0.39 -2.34 21.89
C VAL A 214 -0.54 -2.99 20.52
N VAL A 215 0.10 -2.40 19.51
CA VAL A 215 0.15 -2.96 18.15
C VAL A 215 1.19 -4.07 18.13
N ALA A 216 0.72 -5.31 18.27
CA ALA A 216 1.56 -6.50 18.29
C ALA A 216 0.93 -7.61 17.41
N PRO A 217 1.72 -8.59 16.95
CA PRO A 217 1.18 -9.72 16.21
C PRO A 217 0.01 -10.39 16.95
N LEU A 218 -1.12 -10.54 16.26
CA LEU A 218 -2.29 -11.23 16.80
C LEU A 218 -2.02 -12.74 16.91
N PRO A 219 -2.72 -13.48 17.79
CA PRO A 219 -2.62 -14.95 17.82
C PRO A 219 -2.96 -15.60 16.47
N ASP A 220 -2.23 -16.67 16.11
CA ASP A 220 -2.47 -17.49 14.90
C ASP A 220 -2.53 -19.01 15.22
N ASP A 221 -3.14 -19.37 16.35
CA ASP A 221 -3.29 -20.76 16.80
C ASP A 221 -4.76 -21.25 16.74
N GLY A 222 -5.65 -20.43 16.19
CA GLY A 222 -7.05 -20.77 15.98
C GLY A 222 -7.27 -21.78 14.85
N PRO A 223 -8.40 -22.53 14.89
CA PRO A 223 -8.79 -23.41 13.80
C PRO A 223 -9.25 -22.61 12.58
N VAL A 224 -8.88 -23.06 11.38
CA VAL A 224 -9.42 -22.50 10.13
C VAL A 224 -10.76 -23.17 9.83
N PRO A 225 -11.86 -22.42 9.64
CA PRO A 225 -13.17 -23.00 9.34
C PRO A 225 -13.15 -23.85 8.05
N ALA A 226 -13.78 -25.02 8.11
CA ALA A 226 -14.07 -25.86 6.94
C ALA A 226 -15.48 -25.54 6.42
N GLU A 227 -15.75 -24.26 6.15
CA GLU A 227 -16.94 -23.85 5.39
C GLU A 227 -16.74 -24.12 3.89
#